data_AF-A0A7S3M2B6-F1
#
_entry.id   AF-A0A7S3M2B6-F1
#
_cell.length_a   1.000
_cell.length_b   1.000
_cell.length_c   1.000
_cell.angle_alpha   90.00
_cell.angle_beta   90.00
_cell.angle_gamma   90.00
#
_symmetry.space_group_name_H-M   'P 1'
#
loop_
_entity.id
_entity.type
_entity.pdbx_description
1 polymer ?
#
loop_
_entity_poly.entity_id
_entity_poly.type
_entity_poly.pdbx_seq_one_letter_code
_entity_poly.pdbx_strand_id
1 'polypeptide(L)'
;VLTNMLRDSLGGNCRSCFIMTITPEVVHFEETVATCRFGQRCGEVKVEITANSEVGLSDQLKVLTVKVRGLEKQLSSIEDEKRRLAVELNKEHELRVKQTQSRTLTPQEQQSCKTCVQELLAAAK
;
A
#
# COMPACT_ATOMS: atom_id res chain seq x y z
N VAL A 1 1.99 27.85 -15.89
CA VAL A 1 1.32 27.17 -17.02
C VAL A 1 2.31 26.64 -18.05
N LEU A 2 3.28 27.43 -18.53
CA LEU A 2 4.30 26.99 -19.52
C LEU A 2 5.08 25.74 -19.10
N THR A 3 5.64 25.73 -17.89
CA THR A 3 6.41 24.57 -17.37
C THR A 3 5.58 23.32 -17.16
N ASN A 4 4.27 23.46 -16.95
CA ASN A 4 3.36 22.31 -16.87
C ASN A 4 3.15 21.68 -18.25
N MET A 5 3.09 22.49 -19.32
CA MET A 5 3.01 21.98 -20.69
C MET A 5 4.32 21.35 -21.14
N LEU A 6 5.47 21.87 -20.67
CA LEU A 6 6.80 21.38 -21.01
C LEU A 6 7.33 20.30 -20.05
N ARG A 7 6.48 19.73 -19.19
CA ARG A 7 6.90 18.74 -18.19
C ARG A 7 7.67 17.59 -18.83
N ASP A 8 7.18 17.07 -19.94
CA ASP A 8 7.85 15.96 -20.63
C ASP A 8 9.15 16.40 -21.30
N SER A 9 9.21 17.65 -21.80
CA SER A 9 10.41 18.20 -22.43
C SER A 9 11.52 18.59 -21.45
N LEU A 10 11.21 18.84 -20.18
CA LEU A 10 12.17 19.29 -19.15
C LEU A 10 12.61 18.18 -18.18
N GLY A 11 12.40 16.91 -18.54
CA GLY A 11 12.80 15.76 -17.72
C GLY A 11 11.91 14.52 -17.82
N GLY A 12 10.90 14.50 -18.70
CA GLY A 12 10.07 13.33 -18.99
C GLY A 12 10.44 12.66 -20.30
N ASN A 13 9.52 11.89 -20.89
CA ASN A 13 9.80 11.08 -22.08
C ASN A 13 9.84 11.92 -23.38
N CYS A 14 10.90 12.70 -23.58
CA CYS A 14 11.05 13.56 -24.76
C CYS A 14 12.52 13.72 -25.17
N ARG A 15 12.79 13.74 -26.47
CA ARG A 15 14.09 14.17 -27.02
C ARG A 15 14.08 15.69 -27.16
N SER A 16 14.60 16.37 -26.16
CA SER A 16 14.63 17.83 -26.13
C SER A 16 15.97 18.38 -26.62
N CYS A 17 15.92 19.48 -27.37
CA CYS A 17 17.07 20.33 -27.64
C CYS A 17 16.71 21.77 -27.27
N PHE A 18 17.70 22.51 -26.78
CA PHE A 18 17.53 23.91 -26.46
C PHE A 18 18.39 24.75 -27.38
N ILE A 19 17.82 25.82 -27.95
CA ILE A 19 18.52 26.78 -28.78
C ILE A 19 18.74 28.03 -27.94
N MET A 20 20.01 28.33 -27.64
CA MET A 20 20.41 29.52 -26.90
C MET A 20 20.74 30.63 -27.89
N THR A 21 19.96 31.71 -27.90
CA THR A 21 20.23 32.90 -28.72
C THR A 21 20.93 33.95 -27.87
N ILE A 22 22.10 34.40 -28.31
CA ILE A 22 22.95 35.35 -27.58
C ILE A 22 23.35 36.54 -28.46
N THR A 23 23.73 37.64 -27.82
CA THR A 23 24.18 38.86 -28.49
C THR A 23 25.67 39.10 -28.18
N PRO A 24 26.53 39.35 -29.18
CA PRO A 24 27.97 39.49 -28.96
C PRO A 24 28.41 40.87 -28.43
N GLU A 25 27.48 41.80 -28.23
CA GLU A 25 27.79 43.16 -27.76
C GLU A 25 28.12 43.19 -26.26
N VAL A 26 29.14 43.98 -25.90
CA VAL A 26 29.62 44.09 -24.51
C VAL A 26 28.54 44.57 -23.54
N VAL A 27 27.63 45.42 -24.01
CA VAL A 27 26.49 45.92 -23.21
C VAL A 27 25.59 44.77 -22.72
N HIS A 28 25.57 43.64 -23.43
CA HIS A 28 24.77 42.46 -23.12
C HIS A 28 25.59 41.28 -22.58
N PHE A 29 26.83 41.53 -22.15
CA PHE A 29 27.74 40.47 -21.73
C PHE A 29 27.18 39.64 -20.55
N GLU A 30 26.66 40.29 -19.52
CA GLU A 30 26.09 39.61 -18.34
C GLU A 30 24.91 38.68 -18.71
N GLU A 31 23.97 39.16 -19.54
CA GLU A 31 22.82 38.38 -20.00
C GLU A 31 23.23 37.22 -20.91
N THR A 32 24.25 37.43 -21.74
CA THR A 32 24.84 36.39 -22.58
C THR A 32 25.46 35.29 -21.73
N VAL A 33 26.22 35.65 -20.68
CA VAL A 33 26.76 34.69 -19.72
C VAL A 33 25.62 33.94 -19.01
N ALA A 34 24.58 34.63 -18.56
CA ALA A 34 23.43 34.01 -17.91
C ALA A 34 22.73 32.97 -18.82
N THR A 35 22.56 33.30 -20.11
CA THR A 35 21.98 32.41 -21.12
C THR A 35 22.87 31.19 -21.36
N CYS A 36 24.18 31.37 -21.50
CA CYS A 36 25.11 30.24 -21.63
C CYS A 36 25.10 29.33 -20.39
N ARG A 37 25.04 29.89 -19.18
CA ARG A 37 24.96 29.10 -17.95
C ARG A 37 23.64 28.35 -17.82
N PHE A 38 22.54 28.95 -18.28
CA PHE A 38 21.26 28.24 -18.37
C PHE A 38 21.35 27.07 -19.36
N GLY A 39 21.89 27.31 -20.56
CA GLY A 39 22.10 26.27 -21.58
C GLY A 39 22.97 25.11 -21.08
N GLN A 40 24.02 25.40 -20.33
CA GLN A 40 24.87 24.39 -19.70
C GLN A 40 24.05 23.48 -18.76
N ARG A 41 23.26 24.07 -17.86
CA ARG A 41 22.40 23.28 -16.95
C ARG A 41 21.35 22.46 -17.69
N CYS A 42 20.76 23.02 -18.76
CA CYS A 42 19.83 22.28 -19.60
C CYS A 42 20.48 21.05 -20.25
N GLY A 43 21.75 21.14 -20.64
CA GLY A 43 22.51 20.01 -21.20
C GLY A 43 22.87 18.93 -20.18
N GLU A 44 22.86 19.25 -18.88
CA GLU A 44 23.13 18.29 -17.80
C GLU A 44 21.88 17.49 -17.36
N VAL A 45 20.69 17.88 -17.86
CA VAL A 45 19.44 17.18 -17.55
C VAL A 45 19.47 15.78 -18.18
N LYS A 46 19.51 14.76 -17.32
CA LYS A 46 19.41 13.36 -17.73
C LYS A 46 17.96 13.01 -18.01
N VAL A 47 17.73 12.35 -19.14
CA VAL A 47 16.40 11.93 -19.58
C VAL A 47 16.43 10.47 -19.99
N GLU A 48 15.47 9.70 -19.51
CA GLU A 48 15.23 8.33 -19.97
C GLU A 48 14.11 8.34 -21.02
N ILE A 49 14.42 7.88 -22.22
CA ILE A 49 13.53 8.00 -23.38
C ILE A 49 13.09 6.62 -23.81
N THR A 50 11.78 6.43 -23.91
CA THR A 50 11.14 5.20 -24.36
C THR A 50 10.27 5.51 -25.57
N ALA A 51 10.25 4.62 -26.56
CA ALA A 51 9.34 4.77 -27.68
C ALA A 51 7.88 4.69 -27.19
N ASN A 52 7.06 5.67 -27.59
CA ASN A 52 5.63 5.65 -27.35
C ASN A 52 4.95 4.64 -28.29
N SER A 53 5.22 3.35 -28.07
CA SER A 53 4.58 2.27 -28.82
C SER A 53 3.24 1.93 -28.17
N GLU A 54 2.17 2.01 -28.94
CA GLU A 54 0.90 1.44 -28.53
C GLU A 54 1.02 -0.08 -28.56
N VAL A 55 0.89 -0.72 -27.40
CA VAL A 55 0.77 -2.18 -27.32
C VAL A 55 -0.57 -2.54 -27.96
N GLY A 56 -0.56 -3.41 -28.97
CA GLY A 56 -1.79 -3.85 -29.62
C GLY A 56 -2.78 -4.44 -28.61
N LEU A 57 -4.08 -4.24 -28.85
CA LEU A 57 -5.17 -4.72 -27.99
C LEU A 57 -5.02 -6.20 -27.61
N SER A 58 -4.55 -7.03 -28.54
CA SER A 58 -4.30 -8.46 -28.32
C SER A 58 -3.23 -8.73 -27.26
N ASP A 59 -2.14 -7.97 -27.25
CA ASP A 59 -1.05 -8.14 -26.29
C ASP A 59 -1.40 -7.52 -24.93
N GLN A 60 -2.14 -6.41 -24.92
CA GLN A 60 -2.71 -5.88 -23.68
C GLN A 60 -3.64 -6.90 -23.02
N LEU A 61 -4.50 -7.56 -23.80
CA LEU A 61 -5.46 -8.54 -23.31
C LEU A 61 -4.77 -9.79 -22.76
N LYS A 62 -3.66 -10.25 -23.39
CA LYS A 62 -2.82 -11.32 -22.84
C LYS A 62 -2.22 -10.95 -21.49
N VAL A 63 -1.58 -9.78 -21.40
CA VAL A 63 -0.97 -9.29 -20.16
C VAL A 63 -2.01 -9.18 -19.05
N LEU A 64 -3.18 -8.63 -19.37
CA LEU A 64 -4.26 -8.47 -18.41
C LEU A 64 -4.84 -9.81 -17.96
N THR A 65 -5.02 -10.76 -18.87
CA THR A 65 -5.48 -12.12 -18.55
C THR A 65 -4.52 -12.83 -17.60
N VAL A 66 -3.21 -12.69 -17.81
CA VAL A 66 -2.19 -13.26 -16.91
C VAL A 66 -2.27 -12.60 -15.52
N LYS A 67 -2.42 -11.28 -15.45
CA LYS A 67 -2.58 -10.56 -14.19
C LYS A 67 -3.83 -11.00 -13.43
N VAL A 68 -4.98 -11.11 -14.10
CA VAL A 68 -6.23 -11.57 -13.50
C VAL A 68 -6.07 -12.97 -12.90
N ARG A 69 -5.54 -13.93 -13.66
CA ARG A 69 -5.27 -15.28 -13.15
C ARG A 69 -4.32 -15.30 -11.95
N GLY A 70 -3.30 -14.44 -11.96
CA GLY A 70 -2.36 -14.30 -10.85
C GLY A 70 -3.05 -13.80 -9.58
N LEU A 71 -3.89 -12.77 -9.70
CA LEU A 71 -4.65 -12.20 -8.59
C LEU A 71 -5.71 -13.17 -8.05
N GLU A 72 -6.42 -13.89 -8.93
CA GLU A 72 -7.37 -14.94 -8.54
C GLU A 72 -6.69 -16.05 -7.72
N LYS A 73 -5.48 -16.45 -8.11
CA LYS A 73 -4.70 -17.44 -7.36
C LYS A 73 -4.27 -16.93 -5.99
N GLN A 74 -3.86 -15.66 -5.90
CA GLN A 74 -3.51 -15.02 -4.62
C GLN A 74 -4.73 -14.95 -3.70
N LEU A 75 -5.89 -14.54 -4.22
CA LEU A 75 -7.15 -14.51 -3.47
C LEU A 75 -7.53 -15.90 -2.95
N SER A 76 -7.48 -16.92 -3.79
CA SER A 76 -7.77 -18.30 -3.37
C SER A 76 -6.84 -18.77 -2.25
N SER A 77 -5.55 -18.47 -2.33
CA SER A 77 -4.58 -18.82 -1.27
C SER A 77 -4.92 -18.12 0.06
N ILE A 78 -5.27 -16.83 0.00
CA ILE A 78 -5.64 -16.05 1.19
C ILE A 78 -6.97 -16.54 1.77
N GLU A 79 -7.93 -16.90 0.94
CA GLU A 79 -9.22 -17.45 1.37
C GLU A 79 -9.05 -18.81 2.08
N ASP A 80 -8.17 -19.67 1.56
CA ASP A 80 -7.84 -20.94 2.19
C ASP A 80 -7.15 -20.75 3.54
N GLU A 81 -6.20 -19.81 3.63
CA GLU A 81 -5.53 -19.47 4.88
C GLU A 81 -6.51 -18.89 5.91
N LYS A 82 -7.37 -17.97 5.50
CA LYS A 82 -8.44 -17.42 6.34
C LYS A 82 -9.37 -18.52 6.85
N ARG A 83 -9.72 -19.49 6.00
CA ARG A 83 -10.57 -20.63 6.40
C ARG A 83 -9.87 -21.52 7.42
N ARG A 84 -8.57 -21.81 7.24
CA ARG A 84 -7.77 -22.59 8.21
C ARG A 84 -7.71 -21.90 9.57
N LEU A 85 -7.37 -20.62 9.59
CA LEU A 85 -7.32 -19.82 10.81
C LEU A 85 -8.67 -19.75 11.51
N ALA A 86 -9.77 -19.62 10.77
CA ALA A 86 -11.12 -19.63 11.34
C ALA A 86 -11.46 -20.96 12.05
N VAL A 87 -11.02 -22.10 11.48
CA VAL A 87 -11.20 -23.42 12.11
C VAL A 87 -10.34 -23.56 13.36
N GLU A 88 -9.09 -23.10 13.33
CA GLU A 88 -8.20 -23.11 14.50
C GLU A 88 -8.75 -22.26 15.64
N LEU A 89 -9.22 -21.05 15.34
CA LEU A 89 -9.83 -20.15 16.32
C LEU A 89 -11.08 -20.79 16.94
N ASN A 90 -11.95 -21.41 16.13
CA ASN A 90 -13.13 -22.10 16.65
C ASN A 90 -12.76 -23.28 17.58
N LYS A 91 -11.74 -24.07 17.24
CA LYS A 91 -11.25 -25.15 18.10
C LYS A 91 -10.70 -24.62 19.43
N GLU A 92 -9.93 -23.55 19.40
CA GLU A 92 -9.40 -22.92 20.62
C GLU A 92 -10.54 -22.39 21.50
N HIS A 93 -11.53 -21.73 20.89
CA HIS A 93 -12.73 -21.27 21.58
C HIS A 93 -13.50 -22.43 22.22
N GLU A 94 -13.71 -23.55 21.51
CA GLU A 94 -14.34 -24.74 22.09
C GLU A 94 -13.56 -25.32 23.27
N LEU A 95 -12.23 -25.39 23.18
CA LEU A 95 -11.37 -25.88 24.27
C LEU A 95 -11.45 -24.96 25.49
N ARG A 96 -11.43 -23.64 25.30
CA ARG A 96 -11.59 -22.65 26.38
C ARG A 96 -12.98 -22.74 27.02
N VAL A 97 -14.04 -22.95 26.24
CA VAL A 97 -15.40 -23.17 26.75
C VAL A 97 -15.48 -24.47 27.55
N LYS A 98 -14.92 -25.57 27.05
CA LYS A 98 -14.87 -26.86 27.77
C LYS A 98 -14.09 -26.77 29.08
N GLN A 99 -12.93 -26.10 29.08
CA GLN A 99 -12.16 -25.84 30.31
C GLN A 99 -12.93 -24.98 31.33
N THR A 100 -13.70 -24.00 30.85
CA THR A 100 -14.53 -23.16 31.72
C THR A 100 -15.72 -23.95 32.29
N GLN A 101 -16.32 -24.85 31.50
CA GLN A 101 -17.42 -25.74 31.97
C GLN A 101 -16.95 -26.84 32.93
N SER A 102 -15.69 -27.30 32.85
CA SER A 102 -15.12 -28.25 33.83
C SER A 102 -14.88 -27.63 35.22
N ARG A 103 -14.93 -26.30 35.39
CA ARG A 103 -15.18 -25.66 36.69
C ARG A 103 -16.69 -25.66 37.00
N THR A 104 -17.33 -26.82 36.97
CA THR A 104 -18.60 -26.96 37.66
C THR A 104 -18.28 -27.01 39.15
N LEU A 105 -18.78 -26.05 39.94
CA LEU A 105 -18.57 -26.00 41.39
C LEU A 105 -18.82 -27.41 41.96
N THR A 106 -17.84 -27.96 42.66
CA THR A 106 -17.99 -29.24 43.35
C THR A 106 -19.19 -29.17 44.30
N PRO A 107 -19.85 -30.29 44.64
CA PRO A 107 -20.99 -30.28 45.58
C PRO A 107 -20.67 -29.57 46.90
N GLN A 108 -19.40 -29.62 47.33
CA GLN A 108 -18.89 -28.96 48.53
C GLN A 108 -18.76 -27.43 48.35
N GLU A 109 -18.25 -26.96 47.21
CA GLU A 109 -18.19 -25.53 46.89
C GLU A 109 -19.59 -24.93 46.68
N GLN A 110 -20.52 -25.69 46.08
CA GLN A 110 -21.92 -25.27 45.95
C GLN A 110 -22.59 -25.11 47.31
N GLN A 111 -22.33 -26.02 48.25
CA GLN A 111 -22.87 -25.94 49.60
C GLN A 111 -22.27 -24.76 50.37
N SER A 112 -20.96 -24.53 50.30
CA SER A 112 -20.32 -23.35 50.91
C SER A 112 -20.85 -22.04 50.34
N CYS A 113 -21.09 -21.97 49.03
CA CYS A 113 -21.65 -20.77 48.40
C CYS A 113 -23.11 -20.53 48.86
N LYS A 114 -23.93 -21.59 48.99
CA LYS A 114 -25.28 -21.50 49.54
C LYS A 114 -25.29 -21.00 50.99
N THR A 115 -24.40 -21.51 51.84
CA THR A 115 -24.30 -21.08 53.24
C THR A 115 -23.88 -19.61 53.34
N CYS A 116 -22.88 -19.20 52.56
CA CYS A 116 -22.42 -17.81 52.54
C CYS A 116 -23.52 -16.83 52.08
N VAL A 117 -24.30 -17.22 51.06
CA VAL A 117 -25.45 -16.43 50.60
C VAL A 117 -26.57 -16.37 51.65
N GLN A 118 -26.83 -17.49 52.36
CA GLN A 118 -27.81 -17.50 53.45
C GLN A 118 -27.37 -16.64 54.64
N GLU A 119 -26.09 -16.63 54.99
CA GLU A 119 -25.54 -15.78 56.06
C GLU A 119 -25.64 -14.29 55.68
N LEU A 120 -25.31 -13.92 54.44
CA LEU A 120 -25.47 -12.56 53.94
C LEU A 120 -26.94 -12.09 53.94
N LEU A 121 -27.87 -12.97 53.55
CA LEU A 121 -29.31 -12.67 53.58
C LEU A 121 -29.87 -12.59 54.99
N ALA A 122 -29.34 -13.38 55.93
CA ALA A 122 -29.73 -13.34 57.33
C ALA A 122 -29.20 -12.07 58.03
N ALA A 123 -28.01 -11.61 57.67
CA ALA A 123 -27.43 -10.35 58.18
C ALA A 123 -28.11 -9.09 57.62
N ALA A 124 -28.88 -9.22 56.52
CA ALA A 124 -29.61 -8.12 55.90
C ALA A 124 -31.05 -7.93 56.44
N LYS A 125 -31.48 -8.74 57.41
CA LYS A 125 -32.76 -8.58 58.15
C LYS A 125 -32.50 -8.07 59.56
#